data_AF-G9N664-F1
#
_entry.id   AF-G9N664-F1
#
_cell.length_a   1.000
_cell.length_b   1.000
_cell.length_c   1.000
_cell.angle_alpha   90.00
_cell.angle_beta   90.00
_cell.angle_gamma   90.00
#
_symmetry.space_group_name_H-M   'P 1'
#
loop_
_entity.id
_entity.type
_entity.pdbx_description
1 polymer ?
#
loop_
_entity_poly.entity_id
_entity_poly.type
_entity_poly.pdbx_seq_one_letter_code
_entity_poly.pdbx_strand_id
1 'polypeptide(L)'
;LTVTSGNLAAETLHCNFTSIEAFFNYSTEHGLNITAEIEQCPNLCILTFGTGNPDLSGIGMMYAYSFQVALTIIFGPVLRGLDIFDNSLPQWDVFYLRKLFKEIIDVQTIFWESNGFLIMASAVATLVRMGQHPTIFEIAEMQILNFVQLNSLLVIFFCLIHPIARWWQRFLQFLLGFALATAALSQSQLSGHSETDWLQASLGCQNEPAFRKVTPVPYNKAVVYAAAGLCILSFFAQTTTTVFPRIQQRPSLRRVLAILTVVWSLLTTLSLVGMVWGLVKLWGQRSELIKVAGPEFEDNEWGFGQVAALFTWLPIPVEISYKLNGMSE
;
A
#
# COMPACT_ATOMS: atom_id res chain seq x y z
N LEU A 1 -20.12 46.22 45.06
CA LEU A 1 -20.94 45.17 44.43
C LEU A 1 -21.57 45.75 43.17
N THR A 2 -20.95 45.51 42.02
CA THR A 2 -21.56 45.23 40.70
C THR A 2 -20.45 45.31 39.65
N VAL A 3 -19.98 44.14 39.22
CA VAL A 3 -19.19 43.96 37.99
C VAL A 3 -20.17 43.36 36.98
N THR A 4 -20.41 44.07 35.88
CA THR A 4 -21.06 43.52 34.68
C THR A 4 -20.09 43.66 33.53
N SER A 5 -19.33 42.60 33.29
CA SER A 5 -18.55 42.37 32.07
C SER A 5 -18.54 40.87 31.80
N GLY A 6 -19.61 40.39 31.18
CA GLY A 6 -19.73 38.99 30.77
C GLY A 6 -20.73 38.94 29.63
N ASN A 7 -20.28 39.28 28.43
CA ASN A 7 -21.00 39.04 27.16
C ASN A 7 -20.11 39.28 25.93
N LEU A 8 -18.78 39.09 26.02
CA LEU A 8 -17.90 39.29 24.84
C LEU A 8 -17.03 38.07 24.49
N ALA A 9 -17.26 36.90 25.11
CA ALA A 9 -16.40 35.72 24.93
C ALA A 9 -17.12 34.47 24.37
N ALA A 10 -18.42 34.55 24.07
CA ALA A 10 -19.22 33.37 23.65
C ALA A 10 -19.47 33.26 22.13
N GLU A 11 -19.08 34.25 21.33
CA GLU A 11 -19.47 34.33 19.90
C GLU A 11 -18.38 33.94 18.89
N THR A 12 -17.17 33.55 19.33
CA THR A 12 -16.03 33.34 18.41
C THR A 12 -15.62 31.88 18.18
N LEU A 13 -16.31 30.90 18.78
CA LEU A 13 -15.96 29.47 18.65
C LEU A 13 -16.81 28.70 17.61
N HIS A 14 -17.71 29.35 16.86
CA HIS A 14 -18.73 28.60 16.12
C HIS A 14 -18.20 27.79 14.92
N CYS A 15 -17.05 28.16 14.35
CA CYS A 15 -16.48 27.47 13.18
C CYS A 15 -14.94 27.32 13.23
N ASN A 16 -14.28 27.66 14.34
CA ASN A 16 -12.82 27.70 14.42
C ASN A 16 -12.26 26.43 15.09
N PHE A 17 -12.20 25.34 14.34
CA PHE A 17 -11.62 24.07 14.77
C PHE A 17 -10.28 23.84 14.08
N THR A 18 -9.32 23.31 14.81
CA THR A 18 -7.98 22.95 14.26
C THR A 18 -7.94 21.54 13.69
N SER A 19 -8.84 20.66 14.12
CA SER A 19 -9.03 19.33 13.56
C SER A 19 -10.51 18.97 13.55
N ILE A 20 -10.87 18.11 12.60
CA ILE A 20 -12.24 17.62 12.49
C ILE A 20 -12.61 16.68 13.65
N GLU A 21 -11.64 16.01 14.27
CA GLU A 21 -11.84 15.23 15.50
C GLU A 21 -12.26 16.12 16.68
N ALA A 22 -11.68 17.31 16.81
CA ALA A 22 -12.09 18.27 17.82
C ALA A 22 -13.54 18.73 17.62
N PHE A 23 -13.94 18.93 16.36
CA PHE A 23 -15.33 19.24 16.00
C PHE A 23 -16.29 18.09 16.32
N PHE A 24 -15.92 16.85 16.03
CA PHE A 24 -16.77 15.69 16.37
C PHE A 24 -16.92 15.48 17.87
N ASN A 25 -15.84 15.62 18.64
CA ASN A 25 -15.92 15.55 20.09
C ASN A 25 -16.82 16.64 20.66
N TYR A 26 -16.67 17.88 20.18
CA TYR A 26 -17.51 19.00 20.58
C TYR A 26 -18.99 18.78 20.23
N SER A 27 -19.27 18.32 19.01
CA SER A 27 -20.62 18.03 18.53
C SER A 27 -21.28 16.91 19.33
N THR A 28 -20.53 15.87 19.67
CA THR A 28 -20.99 14.75 20.49
C THR A 28 -21.30 15.19 21.92
N GLU A 29 -20.44 16.02 22.51
CA GLU A 29 -20.62 16.54 23.86
C GLU A 29 -21.85 17.46 23.98
N HIS A 30 -22.12 18.26 22.94
CA HIS A 30 -23.18 19.26 22.93
C HIS A 30 -24.47 18.80 22.22
N GLY A 31 -24.49 17.58 21.68
CA GLY A 31 -25.63 17.02 20.96
C GLY A 31 -25.98 17.79 19.67
N LEU A 32 -24.98 18.34 18.99
CA LEU A 32 -25.16 19.14 17.77
C LEU A 32 -25.42 18.24 16.55
N ASN A 33 -26.15 18.76 15.57
CA ASN A 33 -26.34 18.09 14.28
C ASN A 33 -25.15 18.39 13.36
N ILE A 34 -24.25 17.41 13.20
CA ILE A 34 -23.03 17.50 12.40
C ILE A 34 -23.27 18.06 10.99
N THR A 35 -24.31 17.58 10.31
CA THR A 35 -24.63 18.03 8.94
C THR A 35 -24.98 19.52 8.92
N ALA A 36 -25.83 19.97 9.85
CA ALA A 36 -26.30 21.36 9.89
C ALA A 36 -25.19 22.36 10.28
N GLU A 37 -24.24 21.95 11.12
CA GLU A 37 -23.10 22.79 11.50
C GLU A 37 -22.10 22.92 10.34
N ILE A 38 -21.85 21.85 9.60
CA ILE A 38 -20.95 21.90 8.45
C ILE A 38 -21.53 22.72 7.29
N GLU A 39 -22.85 22.67 7.07
CA GLU A 39 -23.53 23.55 6.11
C GLU A 39 -23.34 25.04 6.44
N GLN A 40 -23.22 25.39 7.73
CA GLN A 40 -23.02 26.76 8.20
C GLN A 40 -21.54 27.18 8.18
N CYS A 41 -20.62 26.22 8.29
CA CYS A 41 -19.18 26.45 8.42
C CYS A 41 -18.40 25.79 7.26
N PRO A 42 -18.22 26.44 6.10
CA PRO A 42 -17.57 25.83 4.92
C PRO A 42 -16.13 25.40 5.18
N ASN A 43 -15.43 26.02 6.14
CA ASN A 43 -14.06 25.66 6.53
C ASN A 43 -13.97 24.23 7.08
N LEU A 44 -15.05 23.70 7.66
CA LEU A 44 -15.11 22.33 8.16
C LEU A 44 -15.03 21.30 7.01
N CYS A 45 -15.45 21.67 5.80
CA CYS A 45 -15.31 20.79 4.64
C CYS A 45 -13.85 20.58 4.23
N ILE A 46 -13.02 21.62 4.33
CA ILE A 46 -11.59 21.51 4.09
C ILE A 46 -10.93 20.66 5.19
N LEU A 47 -11.37 20.77 6.45
CA LEU A 47 -10.88 19.89 7.53
C LEU A 47 -11.32 18.43 7.36
N THR A 48 -12.46 18.21 6.71
CA THR A 48 -13.06 16.88 6.47
C THR A 48 -12.36 16.16 5.32
N PHE A 49 -12.22 16.81 4.17
CA PHE A 49 -11.68 16.21 2.94
C PHE A 49 -10.20 16.53 2.70
N GLY A 50 -9.68 17.62 3.25
CA GLY A 50 -8.34 18.12 2.97
C GLY A 50 -8.20 18.71 1.57
N THR A 51 -7.01 19.26 1.31
CA THR A 51 -6.56 19.75 0.00
C THR A 51 -5.73 18.70 -0.76
N GLY A 52 -5.43 17.57 -0.11
CA GLY A 52 -4.54 16.53 -0.59
C GLY A 52 -3.27 16.44 0.25
N ASN A 53 -2.52 15.35 0.05
CA ASN A 53 -1.19 15.21 0.61
C ASN A 53 -0.19 14.86 -0.50
N PRO A 54 0.54 15.84 -1.05
CA PRO A 54 1.43 15.63 -2.18
C PRO A 54 2.59 14.64 -1.88
N ASP A 55 2.90 14.38 -0.61
CA ASP A 55 3.95 13.43 -0.22
C ASP A 55 3.48 11.97 -0.27
N LEU A 56 2.17 11.72 -0.17
CA LEU A 56 1.61 10.36 -0.15
C LEU A 56 0.75 10.04 -1.38
N SER A 57 -0.04 11.02 -1.83
CA SER A 57 -0.98 10.90 -2.95
C SER A 57 -0.66 11.83 -4.12
N GLY A 58 0.47 12.54 -4.05
CA GLY A 58 1.06 13.32 -5.14
C GLY A 58 1.16 12.58 -6.46
N ILE A 59 1.12 13.32 -7.57
CA ILE A 59 1.12 12.72 -8.91
C ILE A 59 2.34 11.83 -9.17
N GLY A 60 3.52 12.23 -8.71
CA GLY A 60 4.73 11.41 -8.86
C GLY A 60 4.69 10.16 -7.98
N MET A 61 4.09 10.22 -6.78
CA MET A 61 3.86 9.04 -5.94
C MET A 61 2.92 8.04 -6.60
N MET A 62 1.84 8.52 -7.23
CA MET A 62 0.92 7.66 -7.99
C MET A 62 1.62 6.90 -9.12
N TYR A 63 2.53 7.56 -9.83
CA TYR A 63 3.37 6.88 -10.82
C TYR A 63 4.36 5.89 -10.17
N ALA A 64 4.95 6.23 -9.03
CA ALA A 64 5.83 5.32 -8.29
C ALA A 64 5.09 4.04 -7.86
N TYR A 65 3.86 4.15 -7.34
CA TYR A 65 3.03 2.98 -7.02
C TYR A 65 2.60 2.22 -8.27
N SER A 66 2.32 2.91 -9.38
CA SER A 66 1.99 2.26 -10.65
C SER A 66 3.16 1.41 -11.16
N PHE A 67 4.38 1.94 -11.08
CA PHE A 67 5.60 1.18 -11.37
C PHE A 67 5.79 0.03 -10.38
N GLN A 68 5.56 0.25 -9.09
CA GLN A 68 5.61 -0.82 -8.09
C GLN A 68 4.73 -2.01 -8.48
N VAL A 69 3.47 -1.76 -8.83
CA VAL A 69 2.51 -2.81 -9.21
C VAL A 69 2.94 -3.51 -10.49
N ALA A 70 3.33 -2.76 -11.53
CA ALA A 70 3.78 -3.33 -12.80
C ALA A 70 5.02 -4.22 -12.62
N LEU A 71 6.03 -3.71 -11.91
CA LEU A 71 7.26 -4.45 -11.62
C LEU A 71 7.00 -5.64 -10.69
N THR A 72 6.04 -5.53 -9.76
CA THR A 72 5.61 -6.64 -8.91
C THR A 72 5.05 -7.79 -9.74
N ILE A 73 4.25 -7.50 -10.77
CA ILE A 73 3.71 -8.51 -11.70
C ILE A 73 4.85 -9.16 -12.51
N ILE A 74 5.75 -8.34 -13.06
CA ILE A 74 6.85 -8.81 -13.92
C ILE A 74 7.83 -9.68 -13.13
N PHE A 75 8.38 -9.15 -12.03
CA PHE A 75 9.40 -9.83 -11.23
C PHE A 75 8.82 -10.81 -10.22
N GLY A 76 7.50 -10.85 -10.03
CA GLY A 76 6.82 -11.84 -9.20
C GLY A 76 6.28 -13.01 -10.04
N PRO A 77 4.96 -13.07 -10.29
CA PRO A 77 4.31 -14.22 -10.88
C PRO A 77 4.76 -14.51 -12.32
N VAL A 78 5.07 -13.51 -13.14
CA VAL A 78 5.53 -13.74 -14.53
C VAL A 78 6.88 -14.45 -14.51
N LEU A 79 7.86 -13.89 -13.80
CA LEU A 79 9.19 -14.49 -13.70
C LEU A 79 9.15 -15.88 -13.06
N ARG A 80 8.37 -16.05 -11.99
CA ARG A 80 8.20 -17.34 -11.32
C ARG A 80 7.51 -18.37 -12.21
N GLY A 81 6.52 -17.95 -13.00
CA GLY A 81 5.88 -18.82 -13.99
C GLY A 81 6.90 -19.30 -15.02
N LEU A 82 7.69 -18.39 -15.58
CA LEU A 82 8.75 -18.72 -16.54
C LEU A 82 9.78 -19.70 -15.95
N ASP A 83 10.18 -19.56 -14.69
CA ASP A 83 11.08 -20.50 -13.99
C ASP A 83 10.51 -21.94 -13.96
N ILE A 84 9.22 -22.05 -13.66
CA ILE A 84 8.53 -23.34 -13.59
C ILE A 84 8.40 -23.95 -15.00
N PHE A 85 8.06 -23.12 -16.01
CA PHE A 85 7.88 -23.56 -17.39
C PHE A 85 9.20 -23.81 -18.14
N ASP A 86 10.33 -23.24 -17.72
CA ASP A 86 11.64 -23.46 -18.36
C ASP A 86 12.03 -24.95 -18.35
N ASN A 87 11.60 -25.71 -17.34
CA ASN A 87 11.80 -27.17 -17.30
C ASN A 87 10.94 -27.96 -18.31
N SER A 88 9.98 -27.30 -18.96
CA SER A 88 9.00 -27.92 -19.88
C SER A 88 9.16 -27.48 -21.34
N LEU A 89 10.02 -26.50 -21.64
CA LEU A 89 10.18 -25.94 -22.99
C LEU A 89 11.17 -26.76 -23.87
N PRO A 90 10.91 -26.90 -25.19
CA PRO A 90 11.81 -27.58 -26.13
C PRO A 90 13.18 -26.89 -26.28
N GLN A 91 14.23 -27.69 -26.45
CA GLN A 91 15.65 -27.29 -26.31
C GLN A 91 16.19 -26.30 -27.37
N TRP A 92 15.57 -26.18 -28.56
CA TRP A 92 16.24 -25.62 -29.75
C TRP A 92 15.95 -24.14 -30.07
N ASP A 93 14.78 -23.59 -29.72
CA ASP A 93 14.43 -22.18 -30.01
C ASP A 93 14.64 -21.21 -28.82
N VAL A 94 15.00 -21.74 -27.65
CA VAL A 94 14.89 -21.03 -26.36
C VAL A 94 16.25 -20.61 -25.79
N PHE A 95 17.36 -20.84 -26.49
CA PHE A 95 18.70 -20.57 -25.94
C PHE A 95 18.90 -19.10 -25.52
N TYR A 96 18.57 -18.15 -26.40
CA TYR A 96 18.71 -16.71 -26.10
C TYR A 96 17.74 -16.26 -25.01
N LEU A 97 16.49 -16.72 -25.06
CA LEU A 97 15.47 -16.42 -24.04
C LEU A 97 15.84 -16.98 -22.67
N ARG A 98 16.42 -18.18 -22.61
CA ARG A 98 16.91 -18.79 -21.36
C ARG A 98 18.12 -18.06 -20.81
N LYS A 99 19.02 -17.56 -21.67
CA LYS A 99 20.15 -16.70 -21.25
C LYS A 99 19.62 -15.40 -20.65
N LEU A 100 18.74 -14.69 -21.36
CA LEU A 100 18.09 -13.47 -20.87
C LEU A 100 17.34 -13.72 -19.55
N PHE A 101 16.58 -14.82 -19.46
CA PHE A 101 15.83 -15.17 -18.25
C PHE A 101 16.74 -15.34 -17.03
N LYS A 102 17.88 -16.03 -17.18
CA LYS A 102 18.86 -16.18 -16.09
C LYS A 102 19.42 -14.84 -15.64
N GLU A 103 19.71 -13.93 -16.56
CA GLU A 103 20.19 -12.58 -16.21
C GLU A 103 19.10 -11.75 -15.50
N ILE A 104 17.84 -11.88 -15.92
CA ILE A 104 16.69 -11.17 -15.30
C ILE A 104 16.43 -11.66 -13.88
N ILE A 105 16.73 -12.92 -13.55
CA ILE A 105 16.58 -13.43 -12.18
C ILE A 105 17.44 -12.63 -11.19
N ASP A 106 18.64 -12.19 -11.58
CA ASP A 106 19.48 -11.35 -10.71
C ASP A 106 18.81 -10.00 -10.42
N VAL A 107 18.13 -9.44 -11.43
CA VAL A 107 17.38 -8.17 -11.33
C VAL A 107 16.22 -8.25 -10.32
N GLN A 108 15.64 -9.45 -10.12
CA GLN A 108 14.62 -9.68 -9.08
C GLN A 108 15.12 -9.26 -7.69
N THR A 109 16.42 -9.43 -7.41
CA THR A 109 17.01 -9.03 -6.11
C THR A 109 17.06 -7.52 -5.95
N ILE A 110 17.45 -6.79 -7.00
CA ILE A 110 17.48 -5.33 -7.00
C ILE A 110 16.06 -4.80 -6.82
N PHE A 111 15.09 -5.38 -7.52
CA PHE A 111 13.69 -5.03 -7.34
C PHE A 111 13.18 -5.29 -5.92
N TRP A 112 13.55 -6.42 -5.29
CA TRP A 112 13.21 -6.69 -3.88
C TRP A 112 13.72 -5.60 -2.94
N GLU A 113 14.98 -5.16 -3.14
CA GLU A 113 15.59 -4.11 -2.33
C GLU A 113 14.88 -2.76 -2.52
N SER A 114 14.66 -2.32 -3.77
CA SER A 114 13.92 -1.11 -4.13
C SER A 114 12.47 -1.14 -3.62
N ASN A 115 11.77 -2.25 -3.81
CA ASN A 115 10.37 -2.41 -3.39
C ASN A 115 10.25 -2.35 -1.87
N GLY A 116 11.11 -3.06 -1.15
CA GLY A 116 11.08 -3.02 0.32
C GLY A 116 11.46 -1.64 0.87
N PHE A 117 12.36 -0.90 0.21
CA PHE A 117 12.63 0.50 0.57
C PHE A 117 11.36 1.35 0.46
N LEU A 118 10.66 1.29 -0.67
CA LEU A 118 9.41 2.04 -0.85
C LEU A 118 8.32 1.63 0.15
N ILE A 119 8.16 0.33 0.41
CA ILE A 119 7.20 -0.20 1.41
C ILE A 119 7.50 0.37 2.80
N MET A 120 8.77 0.30 3.24
CA MET A 120 9.15 0.79 4.56
C MET A 120 9.01 2.31 4.65
N ALA A 121 9.44 3.05 3.63
CA ALA A 121 9.34 4.50 3.59
C ALA A 121 7.87 4.98 3.65
N SER A 122 6.99 4.39 2.84
CA SER A 122 5.56 4.73 2.82
C SER A 122 4.82 4.32 4.11
N ALA A 123 5.18 3.18 4.71
CA ALA A 123 4.64 2.78 6.01
C ALA A 123 5.09 3.72 7.14
N VAL A 124 6.36 4.13 7.17
CA VAL A 124 6.86 5.12 8.13
C VAL A 124 6.18 6.47 7.93
N ALA A 125 6.07 6.94 6.68
CA ALA A 125 5.39 8.19 6.36
C ALA A 125 3.92 8.15 6.83
N THR A 126 3.22 7.03 6.62
CA THR A 126 1.87 6.83 7.15
C THR A 126 1.84 6.94 8.68
N LEU A 127 2.71 6.22 9.39
CA LEU A 127 2.72 6.22 10.86
C LEU A 127 3.02 7.60 11.44
N VAL A 128 3.94 8.35 10.82
CA VAL A 128 4.22 9.73 11.21
C VAL A 128 3.02 10.62 10.93
N ARG A 129 2.40 10.49 9.75
CA ARG A 129 1.25 11.31 9.35
C ARG A 129 0.02 11.05 10.21
N MET A 130 -0.21 9.81 10.64
CA MET A 130 -1.28 9.47 11.60
C MET A 130 -1.13 10.21 12.94
N GLY A 131 0.09 10.57 13.34
CA GLY A 131 0.34 11.41 14.52
C GLY A 131 0.07 12.90 14.33
N GLN A 132 -0.25 13.36 13.11
CA GLN A 132 -0.47 14.76 12.75
C GLN A 132 -1.94 15.10 12.46
N HIS A 133 -2.89 14.27 12.90
CA HIS A 133 -4.34 14.43 12.69
C HIS A 133 -4.71 14.64 11.20
N PRO A 134 -4.48 13.63 10.34
CA PRO A 134 -4.80 13.72 8.92
C PRO A 134 -6.31 13.77 8.66
N THR A 135 -6.70 14.29 7.51
CA THR A 135 -8.11 14.32 7.08
C THR A 135 -8.60 12.92 6.70
N ILE A 136 -9.92 12.74 6.55
CA ILE A 136 -10.51 11.42 6.20
C ILE A 136 -9.93 10.88 4.91
N PHE A 137 -9.81 11.77 3.93
CA PHE A 137 -9.39 11.39 2.61
C PHE A 137 -7.96 10.87 2.65
N GLU A 138 -7.08 11.60 3.34
CA GLU A 138 -5.71 11.16 3.57
C GLU A 138 -5.65 9.82 4.31
N ILE A 139 -6.47 9.62 5.37
CA ILE A 139 -6.52 8.35 6.11
C ILE A 139 -6.92 7.21 5.18
N ALA A 140 -7.94 7.43 4.33
CA ALA A 140 -8.40 6.42 3.39
C ALA A 140 -7.35 6.08 2.33
N GLU A 141 -6.66 7.09 1.81
CA GLU A 141 -5.54 6.89 0.88
C GLU A 141 -4.40 6.13 1.54
N MET A 142 -4.01 6.49 2.76
CA MET A 142 -3.03 5.76 3.56
C MET A 142 -3.45 4.31 3.78
N GLN A 143 -4.73 4.05 4.04
CA GLN A 143 -5.26 2.69 4.22
C GLN A 143 -5.11 1.87 2.94
N ILE A 144 -5.49 2.42 1.79
CA ILE A 144 -5.39 1.73 0.50
C ILE A 144 -3.92 1.58 0.09
N LEU A 145 -3.08 2.59 0.34
CA LEU A 145 -1.65 2.55 0.11
C LEU A 145 -1.02 1.38 0.88
N ASN A 146 -1.21 1.30 2.20
CA ASN A 146 -0.62 0.23 3.00
C ASN A 146 -1.18 -1.14 2.64
N PHE A 147 -2.42 -1.22 2.16
CA PHE A 147 -2.95 -2.44 1.57
C PHE A 147 -2.21 -2.84 0.29
N VAL A 148 -1.96 -1.90 -0.63
CA VAL A 148 -1.12 -2.14 -1.83
C VAL A 148 0.29 -2.58 -1.43
N GLN A 149 0.92 -1.90 -0.47
CA GLN A 149 2.26 -2.22 0.02
C GLN A 149 2.33 -3.64 0.60
N LEU A 150 1.38 -4.01 1.45
CA LEU A 150 1.29 -5.33 2.06
C LEU A 150 1.12 -6.44 1.00
N ASN A 151 0.23 -6.23 0.03
CA ASN A 151 0.01 -7.20 -1.04
C ASN A 151 1.22 -7.32 -1.97
N SER A 152 1.90 -6.22 -2.30
CA SER A 152 3.14 -6.26 -3.09
C SER A 152 4.22 -7.07 -2.38
N LEU A 153 4.41 -6.85 -1.07
CA LEU A 153 5.37 -7.58 -0.26
C LEU A 153 5.08 -9.10 -0.28
N LEU A 154 3.82 -9.47 -0.10
CA LEU A 154 3.37 -10.87 -0.11
C LEU A 154 3.61 -11.52 -1.48
N VAL A 155 3.19 -10.88 -2.57
CA VAL A 155 3.34 -11.41 -3.94
C VAL A 155 4.81 -11.69 -4.25
N ILE A 156 5.70 -10.74 -3.97
CA ILE A 156 7.12 -10.95 -4.27
C ILE A 156 7.74 -11.99 -3.39
N PHE A 157 7.44 -11.97 -2.09
CA PHE A 157 7.97 -12.97 -1.17
C PHE A 157 7.59 -14.41 -1.60
N PHE A 158 6.35 -14.63 -2.08
CA PHE A 158 5.92 -15.91 -2.64
C PHE A 158 6.59 -16.30 -3.96
N CYS A 159 7.04 -15.32 -4.74
CA CYS A 159 7.56 -15.53 -6.09
C CYS A 159 9.10 -15.49 -6.18
N LEU A 160 9.82 -15.38 -5.07
CA LEU A 160 11.29 -15.41 -5.04
C LEU A 160 11.84 -16.75 -5.57
N ILE A 161 12.69 -16.68 -6.60
CA ILE A 161 13.25 -17.87 -7.28
C ILE A 161 14.50 -18.38 -6.54
N HIS A 162 15.37 -17.49 -6.06
CA HIS A 162 16.61 -17.86 -5.37
C HIS A 162 16.64 -17.39 -3.91
N PRO A 163 16.09 -18.16 -2.95
CA PRO A 163 16.00 -17.71 -1.56
C PRO A 163 17.35 -17.71 -0.80
N ILE A 164 18.39 -18.37 -1.32
CA ILE A 164 19.59 -18.74 -0.52
C ILE A 164 20.58 -17.56 -0.36
N ALA A 165 20.82 -16.78 -1.41
CA ALA A 165 21.74 -15.65 -1.33
C ALA A 165 21.13 -14.54 -0.47
N ARG A 166 21.83 -14.13 0.60
CA ARG A 166 21.39 -13.09 1.55
C ARG A 166 20.03 -13.38 2.21
N TRP A 167 19.69 -14.64 2.40
CA TRP A 167 18.37 -15.07 2.91
C TRP A 167 17.97 -14.37 4.22
N TRP A 168 18.91 -14.18 5.15
CA TRP A 168 18.68 -13.44 6.39
C TRP A 168 18.28 -11.98 6.17
N GLN A 169 18.96 -11.27 5.26
CA GLN A 169 18.63 -9.87 4.97
C GLN A 169 17.22 -9.76 4.38
N ARG A 170 16.88 -10.66 3.46
CA ARG A 170 15.55 -10.69 2.83
C ARG A 170 14.45 -11.03 3.82
N PHE A 171 14.70 -12.02 4.68
CA PHE A 171 13.76 -12.38 5.73
C PHE A 171 13.55 -11.25 6.73
N LEU A 172 14.63 -10.57 7.16
CA LEU A 172 14.54 -9.41 8.05
C LEU A 172 13.80 -8.24 7.39
N GLN A 173 14.08 -7.96 6.13
CA GLN A 173 13.37 -6.92 5.36
C GLN A 173 11.89 -7.25 5.20
N PHE A 174 11.56 -8.53 4.96
CA PHE A 174 10.17 -9.00 4.94
C PHE A 174 9.50 -8.78 6.29
N LEU A 175 10.11 -9.23 7.39
CA LEU A 175 9.54 -9.07 8.73
C LEU A 175 9.33 -7.60 9.09
N LEU A 176 10.33 -6.75 8.81
CA LEU A 176 10.27 -5.33 9.11
C LEU A 176 9.22 -4.63 8.25
N GLY A 177 9.24 -4.83 6.93
CA GLY A 177 8.25 -4.27 6.01
C GLY A 177 6.83 -4.74 6.33
N PHE A 178 6.66 -6.02 6.65
CA PHE A 178 5.37 -6.57 7.03
C PHE A 178 4.86 -5.97 8.34
N ALA A 179 5.71 -5.90 9.38
CA ALA A 179 5.34 -5.31 10.66
C ALA A 179 4.98 -3.82 10.52
N LEU A 180 5.76 -3.05 9.77
CA LEU A 180 5.48 -1.63 9.53
C LEU A 180 4.20 -1.41 8.72
N ALA A 181 4.02 -2.13 7.60
CA ALA A 181 2.84 -1.99 6.76
C ALA A 181 1.56 -2.41 7.50
N THR A 182 1.60 -3.48 8.30
CA THR A 182 0.44 -3.91 9.11
C THR A 182 0.16 -2.96 10.27
N ALA A 183 1.18 -2.37 10.90
CA ALA A 183 1.01 -1.33 11.91
C ALA A 183 0.38 -0.08 11.30
N ALA A 184 0.90 0.40 10.17
CA ALA A 184 0.36 1.53 9.42
C ALA A 184 -1.10 1.29 9.02
N LEU A 185 -1.38 0.14 8.40
CA LEU A 185 -2.74 -0.26 8.02
C LEU A 185 -3.70 -0.39 9.20
N SER A 186 -3.20 -0.85 10.36
CA SER A 186 -4.00 -0.95 11.57
C SER A 186 -4.30 0.41 12.20
N GLN A 187 -3.43 1.40 12.05
CA GLN A 187 -3.65 2.74 12.58
C GLN A 187 -4.53 3.58 11.65
N SER A 188 -4.42 3.39 10.33
CA SER A 188 -5.23 4.08 9.33
C SER A 188 -6.62 3.44 9.13
N GLN A 189 -7.16 2.72 10.11
CA GLN A 189 -8.50 2.10 9.99
C GLN A 189 -9.59 3.12 10.34
N LEU A 190 -10.42 3.45 9.36
CA LEU A 190 -11.71 4.09 9.58
C LEU A 190 -12.65 3.06 10.23
N SER A 191 -12.95 3.17 11.54
CA SER A 191 -13.83 2.22 12.24
C SER A 191 -14.72 2.89 13.30
N GLY A 192 -15.91 2.33 13.54
CA GLY A 192 -16.79 2.69 14.66
C GLY A 192 -17.66 3.93 14.41
N HIS A 193 -17.89 4.72 15.47
CA HIS A 193 -18.71 5.96 15.45
C HIS A 193 -18.16 6.99 14.45
N SER A 194 -16.86 6.92 14.19
CA SER A 194 -16.16 7.69 13.19
C SER A 194 -16.84 7.61 11.81
N GLU A 195 -17.24 6.42 11.35
CA GLU A 195 -17.86 6.25 10.00
C GLU A 195 -19.19 7.00 9.86
N THR A 196 -20.03 6.98 10.90
CA THR A 196 -21.32 7.70 10.89
C THR A 196 -21.12 9.21 10.93
N ASP A 197 -20.18 9.69 11.73
CA ASP A 197 -19.87 11.12 11.88
C ASP A 197 -19.25 11.66 10.58
N TRP A 198 -18.38 10.88 9.94
CA TRP A 198 -17.80 11.19 8.64
C TRP A 198 -18.84 11.25 7.52
N LEU A 199 -19.80 10.32 7.52
CA LEU A 199 -20.89 10.33 6.55
C LEU A 199 -21.73 11.61 6.72
N GLN A 200 -22.07 11.95 7.95
CA GLN A 200 -22.82 13.18 8.25
C GLN A 200 -22.04 14.43 7.84
N ALA A 201 -20.72 14.44 8.05
CA ALA A 201 -19.85 15.52 7.60
C ALA A 201 -19.80 15.65 6.08
N SER A 202 -19.67 14.54 5.36
CA SER A 202 -19.72 14.53 3.90
C SER A 202 -21.06 15.04 3.36
N LEU A 203 -22.16 14.70 4.02
CA LEU A 203 -23.49 15.17 3.64
C LEU A 203 -23.59 16.70 3.78
N GLY A 204 -23.07 17.26 4.88
CA GLY A 204 -23.05 18.72 5.09
C GLY A 204 -22.23 19.46 4.04
N CYS A 205 -21.19 18.83 3.50
CA CYS A 205 -20.38 19.38 2.40
C CYS A 205 -20.98 19.21 1.01
N GLN A 206 -22.21 18.67 0.89
CA GLN A 206 -22.87 18.36 -0.38
C GLN A 206 -22.05 17.45 -1.32
N ASN A 207 -21.10 16.69 -0.74
CA ASN A 207 -20.13 15.86 -1.45
C ASN A 207 -20.39 14.36 -1.24
N GLU A 208 -21.65 13.98 -1.06
CA GLU A 208 -22.08 12.59 -0.85
C GLU A 208 -21.46 11.56 -1.83
N PRO A 209 -21.32 11.85 -3.14
CA PRO A 209 -20.70 10.91 -4.08
C PRO A 209 -19.22 10.64 -3.78
N ALA A 210 -18.49 11.60 -3.21
CA ALA A 210 -17.06 11.48 -2.92
C ALA A 210 -16.83 10.57 -1.71
N PHE A 211 -17.58 10.77 -0.62
CA PHE A 211 -17.44 9.93 0.58
C PHE A 211 -17.92 8.49 0.36
N ARG A 212 -19.02 8.27 -0.38
CA ARG A 212 -19.49 6.89 -0.66
C ARG A 212 -18.48 6.08 -1.51
N LYS A 213 -17.54 6.76 -2.18
CA LYS A 213 -16.43 6.12 -2.91
C LYS A 213 -15.22 5.83 -2.02
N VAL A 214 -15.12 6.46 -0.85
CA VAL A 214 -14.18 6.11 0.22
C VAL A 214 -14.68 4.81 0.86
N THR A 215 -14.35 3.69 0.23
CA THR A 215 -14.66 2.37 0.78
C THR A 215 -13.50 1.96 1.69
N PRO A 216 -13.71 1.79 3.01
CA PRO A 216 -12.66 1.29 3.88
C PRO A 216 -12.18 -0.06 3.37
N VAL A 217 -10.87 -0.26 3.38
CA VAL A 217 -10.30 -1.55 2.98
C VAL A 217 -10.77 -2.59 4.02
N PRO A 218 -11.42 -3.69 3.59
CA PRO A 218 -11.82 -4.74 4.52
C PRO A 218 -10.57 -5.41 5.08
N TYR A 219 -10.16 -4.96 6.27
CA TYR A 219 -8.96 -5.44 6.94
C TYR A 219 -9.34 -6.22 8.19
N ASN A 220 -9.17 -7.53 8.11
CA ASN A 220 -9.26 -8.42 9.26
C ASN A 220 -7.84 -8.79 9.71
N LYS A 221 -7.45 -8.30 10.88
CA LYS A 221 -6.13 -8.56 11.50
C LYS A 221 -5.81 -10.06 11.55
N ALA A 222 -6.78 -10.90 11.90
CA ALA A 222 -6.58 -12.35 12.00
C ALA A 222 -6.24 -12.99 10.64
N VAL A 223 -6.91 -12.54 9.57
CA VAL A 223 -6.64 -13.04 8.21
C VAL A 223 -5.24 -12.66 7.74
N VAL A 224 -4.82 -11.42 8.02
CA VAL A 224 -3.49 -10.92 7.63
C VAL A 224 -2.37 -11.62 8.39
N TYR A 225 -2.50 -11.78 9.71
CA TYR A 225 -1.50 -12.54 10.48
C TYR A 225 -1.45 -14.02 10.10
N ALA A 226 -2.60 -14.63 9.79
CA ALA A 226 -2.64 -16.00 9.28
C ALA A 226 -1.92 -16.11 7.92
N ALA A 227 -2.14 -15.17 7.01
CA ALA A 227 -1.42 -15.11 5.74
C ALA A 227 0.11 -14.97 5.96
N ALA A 228 0.53 -14.11 6.88
CA ALA A 228 1.94 -13.94 7.27
C ALA A 228 2.57 -15.23 7.80
N GLY A 229 1.86 -15.92 8.70
CA GLY A 229 2.31 -17.20 9.26
C GLY A 229 2.50 -18.25 8.16
N LEU A 230 1.55 -18.32 7.22
CA LEU A 230 1.66 -19.17 6.03
C LEU A 230 2.85 -18.78 5.14
N CYS A 231 3.18 -17.48 5.02
CA CYS A 231 4.38 -17.00 4.31
C CYS A 231 5.69 -17.45 4.98
N ILE A 232 5.77 -17.35 6.30
CA ILE A 232 6.99 -17.73 7.01
C ILE A 232 7.20 -19.24 6.87
N LEU A 233 6.14 -20.03 7.08
CA LEU A 233 6.19 -21.48 6.88
C LEU A 233 6.55 -21.85 5.44
N SER A 234 6.05 -21.10 4.46
CA SER A 234 6.35 -21.35 3.04
C SER A 234 7.82 -21.11 2.71
N PHE A 235 8.35 -19.99 3.17
CA PHE A 235 9.76 -19.63 2.98
C PHE A 235 10.69 -20.71 3.53
N PHE A 236 10.43 -21.19 4.74
CA PHE A 236 11.23 -22.28 5.32
C PHE A 236 11.06 -23.59 4.58
N ALA A 237 9.84 -23.93 4.14
CA ALA A 237 9.60 -25.13 3.35
C ALA A 237 10.36 -25.11 2.01
N GLN A 238 10.32 -23.99 1.28
CA GLN A 238 11.01 -23.81 0.00
C GLN A 238 12.53 -23.75 0.14
N THR A 239 13.03 -23.11 1.21
CA THR A 239 14.47 -23.10 1.52
C THR A 239 14.95 -24.51 1.86
N THR A 240 14.15 -25.29 2.60
CA THR A 240 14.51 -26.66 2.98
C THR A 240 14.56 -27.59 1.77
N THR A 241 13.62 -27.47 0.83
CA THR A 241 13.60 -28.31 -0.38
C THR A 241 14.72 -27.99 -1.36
N THR A 242 15.13 -26.72 -1.46
CA THR A 242 16.24 -26.29 -2.30
C THR A 242 17.59 -26.70 -1.73
N VAL A 243 17.78 -26.60 -0.41
CA VAL A 243 19.04 -27.00 0.25
C VAL A 243 19.18 -28.53 0.36
N PHE A 244 18.08 -29.25 0.59
CA PHE A 244 18.10 -30.70 0.82
C PHE A 244 17.22 -31.44 -0.20
N PRO A 245 17.69 -31.62 -1.45
CA PRO A 245 16.88 -32.24 -2.51
C PRO A 245 16.48 -33.70 -2.20
N ARG A 246 17.24 -34.41 -1.34
CA ARG A 246 16.89 -35.76 -0.86
C ARG A 246 15.56 -35.81 -0.10
N ILE A 247 15.17 -34.72 0.54
CA ILE A 247 13.92 -34.61 1.30
C ILE A 247 12.70 -34.73 0.34
N GLN A 248 12.86 -34.30 -0.91
CA GLN A 248 11.81 -34.35 -1.94
C GLN A 248 11.47 -35.78 -2.42
N GLN A 249 12.30 -36.77 -2.10
CA GLN A 249 12.06 -38.18 -2.49
C GLN A 249 11.01 -38.88 -1.62
N ARG A 250 10.55 -38.28 -0.51
CA ARG A 250 9.51 -38.86 0.36
C ARG A 250 8.10 -38.58 -0.19
N PRO A 251 7.25 -39.61 -0.42
CA PRO A 251 5.95 -39.44 -1.09
C PRO A 251 4.93 -38.64 -0.27
N SER A 252 4.97 -38.75 1.07
CA SER A 252 4.10 -37.95 1.95
C SER A 252 4.44 -36.46 1.88
N LEU A 253 5.73 -36.13 1.90
CA LEU A 253 6.19 -34.75 1.83
C LEU A 253 5.94 -34.14 0.46
N ARG A 254 6.06 -34.92 -0.62
CA ARG A 254 5.72 -34.47 -1.97
C ARG A 254 4.26 -34.02 -2.09
N ARG A 255 3.32 -34.71 -1.43
CA ARG A 255 1.90 -34.29 -1.39
C ARG A 255 1.72 -32.98 -0.62
N VAL A 256 2.36 -32.86 0.55
CA VAL A 256 2.31 -31.64 1.37
C VAL A 256 2.85 -30.44 0.59
N LEU A 257 4.00 -30.60 -0.06
CA LEU A 257 4.60 -29.55 -0.90
C LEU A 257 3.69 -29.17 -2.08
N ALA A 258 3.04 -30.14 -2.74
CA ALA A 258 2.10 -29.86 -3.82
C ALA A 258 0.88 -29.06 -3.34
N ILE A 259 0.29 -29.42 -2.20
CA ILE A 259 -0.83 -28.69 -1.58
C ILE A 259 -0.38 -27.27 -1.22
N LEU A 260 0.80 -27.13 -0.60
CA LEU A 260 1.36 -25.82 -0.26
C LEU A 260 1.54 -24.94 -1.51
N THR A 261 2.09 -25.48 -2.60
CA THR A 261 2.22 -24.74 -3.86
C THR A 261 0.87 -24.25 -4.39
N VAL A 262 -0.18 -25.09 -4.35
CA VAL A 262 -1.54 -24.67 -4.78
C VAL A 262 -2.06 -23.54 -3.90
N VAL A 263 -1.94 -23.67 -2.58
CA VAL A 263 -2.37 -22.63 -1.63
C VAL A 263 -1.59 -21.33 -1.88
N TRP A 264 -0.29 -21.39 -2.15
CA TRP A 264 0.52 -20.20 -2.43
C TRP A 264 0.15 -19.53 -3.74
N SER A 265 -0.12 -20.31 -4.79
CA SER A 265 -0.59 -19.76 -6.07
C SER A 265 -1.93 -19.04 -5.89
N LEU A 266 -2.84 -19.59 -5.07
CA LEU A 266 -4.10 -18.94 -4.74
C LEU A 266 -3.89 -17.64 -3.95
N LEU A 267 -3.05 -17.67 -2.91
CA LEU A 267 -2.74 -16.49 -2.09
C LEU A 267 -2.04 -15.40 -2.89
N THR A 268 -1.12 -15.78 -3.78
CA THR A 268 -0.43 -14.86 -4.69
C THR A 268 -1.41 -14.21 -5.64
N THR A 269 -2.33 -14.98 -6.21
CA THR A 269 -3.38 -14.47 -7.11
C THR A 269 -4.31 -13.52 -6.37
N LEU A 270 -4.77 -13.89 -5.17
CA LEU A 270 -5.61 -13.04 -4.35
C LEU A 270 -4.91 -11.72 -3.98
N SER A 271 -3.63 -11.80 -3.59
CA SER A 271 -2.84 -10.62 -3.24
C SER A 271 -2.60 -9.73 -4.46
N LEU A 272 -2.38 -10.33 -5.63
CA LEU A 272 -2.24 -9.60 -6.88
C LEU A 272 -3.52 -8.84 -7.24
N VAL A 273 -4.68 -9.50 -7.15
CA VAL A 273 -5.99 -8.87 -7.36
C VAL A 273 -6.20 -7.73 -6.36
N GLY A 274 -5.86 -7.95 -5.08
CA GLY A 274 -5.92 -6.93 -4.04
C GLY A 274 -5.04 -5.71 -4.37
N MET A 275 -3.80 -5.94 -4.77
CA MET A 275 -2.86 -4.89 -5.14
C MET A 275 -3.35 -4.05 -6.34
N VAL A 276 -3.84 -4.72 -7.40
CA VAL A 276 -4.39 -4.02 -8.59
C VAL A 276 -5.66 -3.25 -8.23
N TRP A 277 -6.56 -3.85 -7.45
CA TRP A 277 -7.76 -3.17 -6.95
C TRP A 277 -7.40 -1.94 -6.11
N GLY A 278 -6.39 -2.04 -5.24
CA GLY A 278 -5.90 -0.94 -4.43
C GLY A 278 -5.34 0.20 -5.27
N LEU A 279 -4.55 -0.11 -6.31
CA LEU A 279 -4.03 0.91 -7.24
C LEU A 279 -5.16 1.65 -7.98
N VAL A 280 -6.15 0.90 -8.49
CA VAL A 280 -7.34 1.50 -9.13
C VAL A 280 -8.10 2.39 -8.15
N LYS A 281 -8.18 1.99 -6.88
CA LYS A 281 -8.82 2.77 -5.83
C LYS A 281 -8.06 4.06 -5.49
N LEU A 282 -6.72 4.02 -5.40
CA LEU A 282 -5.91 5.23 -5.21
C LEU A 282 -6.14 6.24 -6.33
N TRP A 283 -6.06 5.81 -7.59
CA TRP A 283 -6.34 6.68 -8.74
C TRP A 283 -7.79 7.21 -8.74
N GLY A 284 -8.74 6.35 -8.39
CA GLY A 284 -10.16 6.73 -8.28
C GLY A 284 -10.40 7.78 -7.20
N GLN A 285 -9.83 7.59 -6.01
CA GLN A 285 -9.94 8.54 -4.90
C GLN A 285 -9.33 9.89 -5.27
N ARG A 286 -8.11 9.90 -5.81
CA ARG A 286 -7.48 11.13 -6.28
C ARG A 286 -8.38 11.89 -7.25
N SER A 287 -9.00 11.20 -8.21
CA SER A 287 -9.92 11.82 -9.15
C SER A 287 -11.15 12.44 -8.49
N GLU A 288 -11.58 11.95 -7.34
CA GLU A 288 -12.69 12.54 -6.58
C GLU A 288 -12.21 13.72 -5.74
N LEU A 289 -11.03 13.66 -5.12
CA LEU A 289 -10.50 14.80 -4.37
C LEU A 289 -10.24 16.00 -5.28
N ILE A 290 -9.78 15.80 -6.52
CA ILE A 290 -9.67 16.88 -7.51
C ILE A 290 -11.00 17.62 -7.71
N LYS A 291 -12.13 16.89 -7.68
CA LYS A 291 -13.46 17.49 -7.85
C LYS A 291 -13.91 18.27 -6.62
N VAL A 292 -13.48 17.83 -5.43
CA VAL A 292 -13.87 18.43 -4.14
C VAL A 292 -12.99 19.62 -3.77
N ALA A 293 -11.67 19.48 -3.85
CA ALA A 293 -10.69 20.52 -3.53
C ALA A 293 -10.58 21.59 -4.64
N GLY A 294 -10.92 21.24 -5.89
CA GLY A 294 -10.90 22.17 -7.01
C GLY A 294 -9.55 22.86 -7.18
N PRO A 295 -9.48 24.20 -7.14
CA PRO A 295 -8.23 24.95 -7.30
C PRO A 295 -7.26 24.82 -6.11
N GLU A 296 -7.74 24.38 -4.95
CA GLU A 296 -6.92 24.18 -3.74
C GLU A 296 -6.28 22.78 -3.72
N PHE A 297 -6.36 22.01 -4.81
CA PHE A 297 -5.82 20.66 -4.88
C PHE A 297 -4.29 20.65 -5.02
N GLU A 298 -3.61 20.32 -3.92
CA GLU A 298 -2.14 20.39 -3.81
C GLU A 298 -1.43 19.20 -4.46
N ASP A 299 -2.09 18.04 -4.63
CA ASP A 299 -1.39 16.82 -5.10
C ASP A 299 -0.99 16.85 -6.58
N ASN A 300 -1.35 17.88 -7.34
CA ASN A 300 -0.87 18.09 -8.72
C ASN A 300 0.54 18.67 -8.76
N GLU A 301 1.05 19.19 -7.66
CA GLU A 301 2.40 19.74 -7.60
C GLU A 301 3.45 18.64 -7.47
N TRP A 302 4.58 18.82 -8.15
CA TRP A 302 5.71 17.91 -8.08
C TRP A 302 6.65 18.33 -6.94
N GLY A 303 6.69 17.50 -5.90
CA GLY A 303 7.67 17.63 -4.82
C GLY A 303 8.98 16.89 -5.10
N PHE A 304 10.05 17.29 -4.41
CA PHE A 304 11.35 16.57 -4.44
C PHE A 304 11.19 15.09 -4.04
N GLY A 305 10.39 14.82 -3.00
CA GLY A 305 10.14 13.44 -2.54
C GLY A 305 9.48 12.57 -3.61
N GLN A 306 8.57 13.13 -4.40
CA GLN A 306 7.89 12.41 -5.48
C GLN A 306 8.86 12.05 -6.62
N VAL A 307 9.75 12.99 -6.98
CA VAL A 307 10.79 12.72 -7.98
C VAL A 307 11.73 11.64 -7.46
N ALA A 308 12.22 11.77 -6.22
CA ALA A 308 13.08 10.77 -5.58
C ALA A 308 12.43 9.38 -5.53
N ALA A 309 11.12 9.31 -5.26
CA ALA A 309 10.38 8.04 -5.26
C ALA A 309 10.44 7.33 -6.61
N LEU A 310 10.33 8.04 -7.73
CA LEU A 310 10.49 7.46 -9.07
C LEU A 310 11.91 6.94 -9.32
N PHE A 311 12.93 7.64 -8.81
CA PHE A 311 14.32 7.21 -8.90
C PHE A 311 14.63 5.92 -8.12
N THR A 312 13.78 5.52 -7.16
CA THR A 312 13.87 4.21 -6.50
C THR A 312 13.84 3.05 -7.49
N TRP A 313 13.22 3.25 -8.65
CA TRP A 313 13.11 2.24 -9.71
C TRP A 313 14.26 2.28 -10.72
N LEU A 314 15.08 3.33 -10.74
CA LEU A 314 16.17 3.51 -11.71
C LEU A 314 17.19 2.35 -11.76
N PRO A 315 17.57 1.71 -10.64
CA PRO A 315 18.53 0.60 -10.68
C PRO A 315 18.09 -0.56 -11.59
N ILE A 316 16.79 -0.77 -11.75
CA ILE A 316 16.21 -1.89 -12.51
C ILE A 316 16.49 -1.77 -14.02
N PRO A 317 16.06 -0.69 -14.73
CA PRO A 317 16.37 -0.54 -16.15
C PRO A 317 17.86 -0.39 -16.42
N VAL A 318 18.64 0.17 -15.47
CA VAL A 318 20.11 0.25 -15.59
C VAL A 318 20.72 -1.14 -15.61
N GLU A 319 20.37 -2.01 -14.66
CA GLU A 319 20.87 -3.39 -14.62
C GLU A 319 20.43 -4.17 -15.85
N ILE A 320 19.15 -4.07 -16.25
CA ILE A 320 18.66 -4.72 -17.47
C ILE A 320 19.49 -4.28 -18.68
N SER A 321 19.76 -2.99 -18.84
CA SER A 321 20.54 -2.47 -19.97
C SER A 321 21.98 -2.98 -19.94
N TYR A 322 22.61 -3.01 -18.77
CA TYR A 322 23.95 -3.55 -18.59
C TYR A 322 24.03 -5.03 -18.98
N LYS A 323 23.09 -5.84 -18.50
CA LYS A 323 23.00 -7.27 -18.83
C LYS A 323 22.71 -7.51 -20.31
N LEU A 324 21.84 -6.72 -20.93
CA LEU A 324 21.54 -6.80 -22.37
C LEU A 324 22.77 -6.52 -23.23
N ASN A 325 23.55 -5.47 -22.89
CA ASN A 325 24.78 -5.15 -23.59
C ASN A 325 25.82 -6.28 -23.47
N GLY A 326 26.01 -6.84 -22.27
CA GLY A 326 26.91 -7.98 -22.04
C GLY A 326 26.48 -9.28 -22.73
N MET A 327 25.25 -9.37 -23.24
CA MET A 327 24.82 -10.50 -24.08
C MET A 327 25.11 -10.32 -25.57
N SER A 328 25.37 -9.09 -26.02
CA SER A 328 25.66 -8.76 -27.41
C SER A 328 27.14 -8.93 -27.80
N GLU A 329 28.01 -9.03 -26.78
CA GLU A 329 29.43 -9.39 -26.88
C GLU A 329 29.64 -10.91 -26.79
#